data_AF-A0A352Z5E0-F1
#
_entry.id   AF-A0A352Z5E0-F1
#
_cell.length_a   1.000
_cell.length_b   1.000
_cell.length_c   1.000
_cell.angle_alpha   90.00
_cell.angle_beta   90.00
_cell.angle_gamma   90.00
#
_symmetry.space_group_name_H-M   'P 1'
#
loop_
_entity.id
_entity.type
_entity.pdbx_description
1 polymer ?
#
loop_
_entity_poly.entity_id
_entity_poly.type
_entity_poly.pdbx_seq_one_letter_code
_entity_poly.pdbx_strand_id
1 'polypeptide(L)'
;LGDGSGVRLTTAKYFTPKGRSIQAEGIVPDIVVESNIVRSKERPLPVLEKDLEKHINAEKEIQKPKTDDVKRLESEDFQISMGLQILKSWNALRGK
;
A
#
# COMPACT_ATOMS: atom_id res chain seq x y z
N LEU A 1 -7.99 7.26 -33.62
CA LEU A 1 -9.11 8.00 -34.25
C LEU A 1 -8.72 8.24 -35.71
N GLY A 2 -9.65 8.61 -36.60
CA GLY A 2 -9.39 8.65 -38.05
C GLY A 2 -8.21 9.58 -38.48
N ASP A 3 -7.77 10.43 -37.57
CA ASP A 3 -6.68 11.41 -37.64
C ASP A 3 -5.34 10.92 -37.04
N GLY A 4 -5.25 9.67 -36.55
CA GLY A 4 -4.07 9.13 -35.89
C GLY A 4 -3.94 9.47 -34.39
N SER A 5 -4.91 10.16 -33.80
CA SER A 5 -4.92 10.43 -32.35
C SER A 5 -5.45 9.24 -31.52
N GLY A 6 -5.16 9.21 -30.23
CA GLY A 6 -5.58 8.15 -29.31
C GLY A 6 -6.24 8.70 -28.04
N VAL A 7 -7.27 8.01 -27.56
CA VAL A 7 -7.96 8.37 -26.30
C VAL A 7 -7.66 7.30 -25.26
N ARG A 8 -7.11 7.73 -24.12
CA ARG A 8 -7.02 6.89 -22.92
C ARG A 8 -8.28 7.09 -22.09
N LEU A 9 -9.16 6.08 -22.08
CA LEU A 9 -10.41 6.11 -21.35
C LEU A 9 -10.44 5.00 -20.28
N THR A 10 -10.71 5.39 -19.04
CA THR A 10 -10.97 4.43 -17.95
C THR A 10 -12.43 3.99 -18.03
N THR A 11 -12.67 2.70 -18.31
CA THR A 11 -14.02 2.15 -18.53
C THR A 11 -14.57 1.38 -17.34
N ALA A 12 -13.73 1.06 -16.35
CA ALA A 12 -14.08 0.28 -15.18
C ALA A 12 -13.31 0.77 -13.95
N LYS A 13 -13.81 0.40 -12.76
CA LYS A 13 -13.17 0.65 -11.46
C LYS A 13 -12.72 -0.66 -10.83
N TYR A 14 -11.71 -0.61 -9.98
CA TYR A 14 -11.23 -1.76 -9.23
C TYR A 14 -11.93 -1.89 -7.88
N PHE A 15 -12.46 -3.09 -7.61
CA PHE A 15 -13.08 -3.44 -6.34
C PHE A 15 -12.44 -4.70 -5.75
N THR A 16 -12.31 -4.72 -4.42
CA THR A 16 -12.01 -5.95 -3.68
C THR A 16 -13.17 -6.95 -3.79
N PRO A 17 -12.96 -8.26 -3.55
CA PRO A 17 -14.04 -9.24 -3.51
C PRO A 17 -15.17 -8.90 -2.51
N LYS A 18 -14.88 -8.08 -1.50
CA LYS A 18 -15.86 -7.56 -0.54
C LYS A 18 -16.64 -6.33 -1.03
N GLY A 19 -16.47 -5.91 -2.29
CA GLY A 19 -17.17 -4.78 -2.88
C GLY A 19 -16.62 -3.39 -2.52
N ARG A 20 -15.45 -3.31 -1.86
CA ARG A 20 -14.78 -2.01 -1.57
C ARG A 20 -13.97 -1.53 -2.77
N SER A 21 -14.18 -0.27 -3.21
CA SER A 21 -13.34 0.39 -4.23
C SER A 21 -11.92 0.60 -3.69
N ILE A 22 -10.91 0.40 -4.53
CA ILE A 22 -9.51 0.69 -4.15
C ILE A 22 -8.92 1.88 -4.91
N GLN A 23 -9.66 2.44 -5.86
CA GLN A 23 -9.27 3.63 -6.63
C GLN A 23 -9.09 4.82 -5.69
N ALA A 24 -7.99 5.57 -5.83
CA ALA A 24 -7.58 6.71 -4.98
C ALA A 24 -7.37 6.41 -3.47
N GLU A 25 -7.93 5.34 -2.92
CA GLU A 25 -7.80 4.92 -1.52
C GLU A 25 -6.61 3.98 -1.29
N GLY A 26 -6.37 3.06 -2.23
CA GLY A 26 -5.41 1.98 -2.11
C GLY A 26 -5.87 0.82 -1.21
N ILE A 27 -4.90 0.02 -0.76
CA ILE A 27 -5.10 -1.10 0.16
C ILE A 27 -4.45 -0.74 1.49
N VAL A 28 -5.25 -0.74 2.55
CA VAL A 28 -4.74 -0.60 3.91
C VAL A 28 -4.14 -1.94 4.34
N PRO A 29 -2.86 -1.99 4.76
CA PRO A 29 -2.27 -3.23 5.26
C PRO A 29 -2.90 -3.61 6.59
N ASP A 30 -3.06 -4.90 6.83
CA ASP A 30 -3.57 -5.40 8.12
C ASP A 30 -2.57 -5.19 9.26
N ILE A 31 -1.27 -5.24 8.95
CA ILE A 31 -0.17 -5.01 9.89
C ILE A 31 0.73 -3.93 9.31
N VAL A 32 0.79 -2.79 9.98
CA VAL A 32 1.70 -1.70 9.59
C VAL A 32 3.08 -2.01 10.14
N VAL A 33 4.07 -2.13 9.26
CA VAL A 33 5.48 -2.33 9.62
C VAL A 33 6.28 -1.12 9.14
N GLU A 34 6.82 -0.38 10.08
CA GLU A 34 7.66 0.78 9.78
C GLU A 34 8.97 0.34 9.10
N SER A 35 9.35 1.02 8.03
CA SER A 35 10.61 0.74 7.35
C SER A 35 11.77 1.32 8.17
N ASN A 36 12.73 0.48 8.56
CA ASN A 36 13.98 0.92 9.21
C ASN A 36 14.98 1.57 8.24
N ILE A 37 14.63 1.71 6.96
CA ILE A 37 15.36 2.54 6.03
C ILE A 37 15.24 3.97 6.57
N VAL A 38 16.31 4.47 7.18
CA VAL A 38 16.52 5.91 7.34
C VAL A 38 16.15 6.49 5.99
N ARG A 39 15.03 7.22 5.89
CA ARG A 39 14.67 7.92 4.66
C ARG A 39 15.84 8.85 4.40
N SER A 40 16.84 8.41 3.63
CA SER A 40 17.81 9.31 3.08
C SER A 40 16.95 10.35 2.39
N LYS A 41 17.19 11.63 2.69
CA LYS A 41 16.39 12.76 2.19
C LYS A 41 16.31 12.82 0.65
N GLU A 42 16.93 11.86 -0.02
CA GLU A 42 17.18 11.72 -1.45
C GLU A 42 16.27 10.69 -2.13
N ARG A 43 15.50 9.85 -1.41
CA ARG A 43 14.54 8.95 -2.08
C ARG A 43 13.25 9.71 -2.39
N PRO A 44 12.91 9.92 -3.68
CA PRO A 44 11.62 10.52 -4.03
C PRO A 44 10.50 9.63 -3.53
N LEU A 45 9.45 10.26 -2.96
CA LEU A 45 8.24 9.54 -2.61
C LEU A 45 7.65 8.91 -3.90
N PRO A 46 7.18 7.67 -3.84
CA PRO A 46 6.51 7.07 -4.99
C PRO A 46 5.26 7.89 -5.32
N VAL A 47 5.08 8.18 -6.60
CA VAL A 47 3.88 8.86 -7.10
C VAL A 47 2.69 7.91 -6.90
N LEU A 48 1.67 8.36 -6.17
CA LEU A 48 0.45 7.59 -5.97
C LEU A 48 -0.56 7.93 -7.08
N GLU A 49 -1.49 7.02 -7.33
CA GLU A 49 -2.54 7.23 -8.33
C GLU A 49 -3.36 8.50 -8.06
N LYS A 50 -3.69 8.75 -6.79
CA LYS A 50 -4.40 9.95 -6.34
C LYS A 50 -3.66 11.27 -6.59
N ASP A 51 -2.36 11.21 -6.84
CA ASP A 51 -1.55 12.41 -7.09
C ASP A 51 -1.54 12.78 -8.59
N LEU A 52 -2.17 11.97 -9.45
CA LEU A 52 -2.29 12.24 -10.89
C LEU A 52 -3.38 13.29 -11.17
N GLU A 53 -3.13 14.19 -12.13
CA GLU A 53 -4.07 15.28 -12.47
C GLU A 53 -5.47 14.82 -12.87
N LYS A 54 -5.59 13.63 -13.47
CA LYS A 54 -6.86 13.05 -13.97
C LYS A 54 -7.23 11.78 -13.23
N HIS A 55 -6.88 11.68 -11.94
CA HIS A 55 -7.30 10.57 -11.10
C HIS A 55 -8.81 10.61 -10.84
N ILE A 56 -9.37 9.47 -10.46
CA ILE A 56 -10.78 9.35 -10.09
C ILE A 56 -10.89 9.56 -8.57
N ASN A 57 -11.81 10.42 -8.12
CA ASN A 57 -12.03 10.67 -6.70
C ASN A 57 -12.59 9.44 -5.97
N ALA A 58 -12.22 9.29 -4.69
CA ALA A 58 -12.74 8.25 -3.82
C ALA A 58 -14.24 8.47 -3.50
N GLU A 59 -14.97 7.38 -3.29
CA GLU A 59 -16.39 7.45 -2.91
C GLU A 59 -16.57 7.62 -1.39
N LYS A 60 -15.60 7.18 -0.56
CA LYS A 60 -15.60 7.31 0.90
C LYS A 60 -14.19 7.53 1.44
N GLU A 61 -14.03 8.43 2.41
CA GLU A 61 -12.75 8.57 3.12
C GLU A 61 -12.56 7.44 4.14
N ILE A 62 -11.55 6.59 3.94
CA ILE A 62 -11.12 5.59 4.92
C ILE A 62 -10.09 6.23 5.85
N GLN A 63 -10.33 6.13 7.16
CA GLN A 63 -9.39 6.59 8.18
C GLN A 63 -8.12 5.72 8.14
N LYS A 64 -6.96 6.37 7.97
CA LYS A 64 -5.67 5.69 8.03
C LYS A 64 -5.34 5.31 9.47
N PRO A 65 -4.79 4.11 9.72
CA PRO A 65 -4.31 3.74 11.04
C PRO A 65 -3.18 4.69 11.48
N LYS A 66 -3.22 5.11 12.76
CA LYS A 66 -2.13 5.84 13.42
C LYS A 66 -1.00 4.86 13.74
N THR A 67 0.23 5.27 13.46
CA THR A 67 1.45 4.53 13.81
C THR A 67 1.95 4.96 15.18
N ASP A 68 2.20 3.98 16.06
CA ASP A 68 2.90 4.17 17.33
C ASP A 68 4.39 3.82 17.14
N ASP A 69 5.27 4.68 17.65
CA ASP A 69 6.73 4.61 17.49
C ASP A 69 7.34 3.33 18.13
N VAL A 70 7.88 2.42 17.31
CA VAL A 70 8.61 1.22 17.78
C VAL A 70 10.09 1.27 17.40
N LYS A 71 10.96 0.89 18.33
CA LYS A 71 12.43 0.97 18.25
C LYS A 71 13.05 0.07 17.16
N ARG A 72 14.13 0.61 16.58
CA ARG A 72 14.85 0.22 15.35
C ARG A 72 15.74 -1.02 15.48
N LEU A 73 15.73 -1.88 14.45
CA LEU A 73 16.76 -2.86 14.13
C LEU A 73 17.18 -2.75 12.65
N GLU A 74 18.47 -2.68 12.37
CA GLU A 74 18.97 -2.51 11.00
C GLU A 74 18.97 -3.84 10.23
N SER A 75 18.07 -3.94 9.26
CA SER A 75 18.09 -4.99 8.23
C SER A 75 17.64 -4.39 6.91
N GLU A 76 18.34 -4.73 5.82
CA GLU A 76 18.10 -4.21 4.46
C GLU A 76 16.65 -4.41 3.97
N ASP A 77 15.91 -5.37 4.54
CA ASP A 77 14.48 -5.54 4.30
C ASP A 77 13.70 -5.99 5.56
N PHE A 78 13.48 -5.04 6.47
CA PHE A 78 12.79 -5.28 7.75
C PHE A 78 11.34 -5.79 7.59
N GLN A 79 10.66 -5.38 6.52
CA GLN A 79 9.27 -5.75 6.29
C GLN A 79 9.15 -7.24 5.93
N ILE A 80 10.08 -7.76 5.12
CA ILE A 80 10.14 -9.19 4.78
C ILE A 80 10.54 -10.02 6.01
N SER A 81 11.55 -9.60 6.77
CA SER A 81 12.01 -10.34 7.94
C SER A 81 10.93 -10.43 9.03
N MET A 82 10.20 -9.34 9.26
CA MET A 82 9.03 -9.30 10.15
C MET A 82 7.93 -10.26 9.66
N GLY A 83 7.62 -10.24 8.36
CA GLY A 83 6.65 -11.18 7.78
C GLY A 83 7.02 -12.65 8.02
N LEU A 84 8.30 -13.01 7.84
CA LEU A 84 8.78 -14.36 8.12
C LEU A 84 8.68 -14.73 9.61
N GLN A 85 8.98 -13.79 10.51
CA GLN A 85 8.84 -14.00 11.95
C GLN A 85 7.38 -14.25 12.36
N ILE A 86 6.44 -13.47 11.83
CA ILE A 86 4.99 -13.63 12.05
C ILE A 86 4.53 -15.02 11.57
N LEU A 87 4.99 -15.47 10.40
CA LEU A 87 4.61 -16.80 9.88
C LEU A 87 5.18 -17.95 10.71
N LYS A 88 6.45 -17.84 11.14
CA LYS A 88 7.09 -18.85 12.00
C LYS A 88 6.40 -18.94 13.36
N SER A 89 6.09 -17.80 13.99
CA SER A 89 5.39 -17.77 15.27
C SER A 89 3.96 -18.31 15.15
N TRP A 90 3.26 -18.01 14.06
CA TRP A 90 1.94 -18.57 13.78
C TRP A 90 1.96 -20.10 13.72
N ASN A 91 2.92 -20.69 12.99
CA ASN A 91 3.06 -22.15 12.92
C ASN A 91 3.40 -22.77 14.29
N ALA A 92 4.24 -22.12 15.09
CA ALA A 92 4.58 -22.58 16.43
C ALA A 92 3.36 -22.57 17.38
N LEU A 93 2.45 -21.60 17.21
CA LEU A 93 1.21 -21.48 17.98
C LEU A 93 0.13 -22.47 17.52
N ARG A 94 0.07 -22.79 16.22
CA ARG A 94 -0.92 -23.70 15.62
C ARG A 94 -0.56 -25.18 15.74
N GLY A 95 0.70 -25.49 16.04
CA GLY A 95 1.24 -26.85 16.22
C GLY A 95 1.02 -27.47 17.60
N LYS A 96 0.06 -26.96 18.38
CA LYS A 96 -0.45 -27.58 19.63
C LYS A 96 -1.92 -27.92 19.48
#